data_AF-A0A9W3AF54-F1
#
_entry.id   AF-A0A9W3AF54-F1
#
_cell.length_a   1.000
_cell.length_b   1.000
_cell.length_c   1.000
_cell.angle_alpha   90.00
_cell.angle_beta   90.00
_cell.angle_gamma   90.00
#
_symmetry.space_group_name_H-M   'P 1'
#
loop_
_entity.id
_entity.type
_entity.pdbx_description
1 polymer ?
#
loop_
_entity_poly.entity_id
_entity_poly.type
_entity_poly.pdbx_seq_one_letter_code
_entity_poly.pdbx_strand_id
1 'polypeptide(L)'
;MGTTELDILDNYDVIQLSLTGLSGVVRKVNISSQKLKDILRNSGCVHFGNSVSNARSALIYDGKSCSGAANVDLSTLRELPWLSSQNGQRVGSALCQIASPAHQPSVVCSPRAAALKQVKRLKEDFGLIVMSAFEAEFMIFEKDGITPFNNVLIEPYGRADNMSGREAILLGTCSMMDKAGLPLESFMTEFAAAQFELTFRPEEGVTSADTITIMKDALRSCLSQNDMAVTFMACPLEEGHANGFHFNHSLWTSDGQNALLDSDDPLFMSDTARHWIAGLIHHAPALTALLCPTINCYRRLADEMCPKLATWGVENRRSYLRIKTDKKNVYIENRLPSSASNTYLDVAAILAAGLDGLERKLPCPAQSDTSSPLIPRKPEESLSALDEDDILRQAIGEDLVKGFIEMAKRGLSARVDGSDTLAFQRDVYFHAV
;
A
#
# COMPACT_ATOMS: atom_id res chain seq x y z
N MET A 1 19.31 -22.78 0.28
CA MET A 1 18.37 -23.17 1.34
C MET A 1 18.80 -24.53 1.88
N GLY A 2 19.01 -24.64 3.18
CA GLY A 2 19.31 -25.93 3.83
C GLY A 2 18.05 -26.80 3.91
N THR A 3 18.20 -28.12 4.03
CA THR A 3 17.06 -29.05 4.21
C THR A 3 16.13 -28.64 5.34
N THR A 4 16.69 -28.08 6.43
CA THR A 4 15.96 -27.61 7.62
C THR A 4 15.04 -26.41 7.39
N GLU A 5 15.30 -25.60 6.37
CA GLU A 5 14.51 -24.39 6.10
C GLU A 5 13.19 -24.71 5.40
N LEU A 6 13.14 -25.82 4.67
CA LEU A 6 11.93 -26.26 3.95
C LEU A 6 11.00 -27.07 4.84
N ASP A 7 11.46 -27.60 5.98
CA ASP A 7 10.66 -28.42 6.89
C ASP A 7 9.51 -27.64 7.54
N ILE A 8 9.62 -26.30 7.61
CA ILE A 8 8.51 -25.43 8.05
C ILE A 8 7.23 -25.61 7.21
N LEU A 9 7.36 -26.06 5.96
CA LEU A 9 6.24 -26.31 5.06
C LEU A 9 5.43 -27.58 5.45
N ASP A 10 5.96 -28.49 6.27
CA ASP A 10 5.23 -29.68 6.73
C ASP A 10 4.08 -29.37 7.69
N ASN A 11 4.08 -28.15 8.23
CA ASN A 11 2.98 -27.62 9.04
C ASN A 11 1.72 -27.36 8.21
N TYR A 12 1.80 -27.39 6.89
CA TYR A 12 0.73 -27.02 5.98
C TYR A 12 0.48 -28.11 4.93
N ASP A 13 -0.79 -28.26 4.55
CA ASP A 13 -1.19 -29.15 3.46
C ASP A 13 -1.14 -28.38 2.12
N VAL A 14 -1.50 -27.10 2.16
CA VAL A 14 -1.53 -26.19 1.00
C VAL A 14 -0.85 -24.88 1.37
N ILE A 15 -0.12 -24.31 0.42
CA ILE A 15 0.47 -22.96 0.51
C ILE A 15 -0.17 -22.07 -0.56
N GLN A 16 -0.76 -20.96 -0.12
CA GLN A 16 -1.20 -19.88 -0.98
C GLN A 16 -0.02 -18.93 -1.25
N LEU A 17 0.45 -18.93 -2.49
CA LEU A 17 1.50 -18.03 -2.95
C LEU A 17 0.87 -16.76 -3.52
N SER A 18 1.28 -15.60 -2.99
CA SER A 18 0.71 -14.30 -3.37
C SER A 18 1.77 -13.42 -4.01
N LEU A 19 1.50 -12.88 -5.20
CA LEU A 19 2.38 -12.00 -5.95
C LEU A 19 1.66 -10.67 -6.21
N THR A 20 2.27 -9.57 -5.78
CA THR A 20 1.73 -8.23 -6.07
C THR A 20 2.40 -7.62 -7.28
N GLY A 21 1.57 -7.30 -8.27
CA GLY A 21 1.94 -6.65 -9.51
C GLY A 21 2.14 -5.14 -9.42
N LEU A 22 2.51 -4.50 -10.52
CA LEU A 22 2.61 -3.04 -10.68
C LEU A 22 1.33 -2.30 -10.29
N SER A 23 0.17 -2.82 -10.69
CA SER A 23 -1.14 -2.23 -10.40
C SER A 23 -1.57 -2.35 -8.93
N GLY A 24 -0.80 -3.05 -8.08
CA GLY A 24 -1.18 -3.37 -6.71
C GLY A 24 -2.12 -4.58 -6.61
N VAL A 25 -2.57 -5.14 -7.74
CA VAL A 25 -3.40 -6.35 -7.74
C VAL A 25 -2.57 -7.55 -7.31
N VAL A 26 -3.13 -8.30 -6.36
CA VAL A 26 -2.55 -9.53 -5.83
C VAL A 26 -3.01 -10.71 -6.67
N ARG A 27 -2.06 -11.44 -7.26
CA ARG A 27 -2.27 -12.71 -7.94
C ARG A 27 -1.95 -13.84 -6.98
N LYS A 28 -2.73 -14.91 -7.03
CA LYS A 28 -2.57 -16.06 -6.13
C LYS A 28 -2.48 -17.37 -6.86
N VAL A 29 -1.66 -18.28 -6.34
CA VAL A 29 -1.63 -19.69 -6.75
C VAL A 29 -1.61 -20.55 -5.49
N ASN A 30 -2.52 -21.53 -5.42
CA ASN A 30 -2.52 -22.53 -4.36
C ASN A 30 -1.75 -23.76 -4.82
N ILE A 31 -0.81 -24.22 -4.00
CA ILE A 31 0.07 -25.36 -4.30
C ILE A 31 0.20 -26.26 -3.08
N SER A 32 0.29 -27.58 -3.25
CA SER A 32 0.58 -28.47 -2.12
C SER A 32 1.97 -28.18 -1.56
N SER A 33 2.13 -28.29 -0.24
CA SER A 33 3.42 -28.07 0.43
C SER A 33 4.53 -28.93 -0.16
N GLN A 34 4.24 -30.21 -0.44
CA GLN A 34 5.19 -31.13 -1.07
C GLN A 34 5.65 -30.64 -2.46
N LYS A 35 4.73 -30.19 -3.31
CA LYS A 35 5.09 -29.68 -4.64
C LYS A 35 5.92 -28.40 -4.53
N LEU A 36 5.62 -27.53 -3.57
CA LEU A 36 6.44 -26.34 -3.32
C LEU A 36 7.87 -26.71 -2.89
N LYS A 37 8.03 -27.68 -1.98
CA LYS A 37 9.35 -28.22 -1.60
C LYS A 37 10.14 -28.70 -2.81
N ASP A 38 9.49 -29.43 -3.71
CA ASP A 38 10.13 -29.94 -4.91
C ASP A 38 10.55 -28.81 -5.86
N ILE A 39 9.73 -27.76 -6.02
CA ILE A 39 10.08 -26.58 -6.81
C ILE A 39 11.30 -25.85 -6.20
N LEU A 40 11.28 -25.59 -4.89
CA LEU A 40 12.33 -24.83 -4.21
C LEU A 40 13.67 -25.58 -4.19
N ARG A 41 13.67 -26.92 -4.19
CA ARG A 41 14.88 -27.74 -4.31
C ARG A 41 15.47 -27.75 -5.72
N ASN A 42 14.63 -27.61 -6.75
CA ASN A 42 15.03 -27.78 -8.14
C ASN A 42 15.20 -26.43 -8.86
N SER A 43 14.10 -25.75 -9.18
CA SER A 43 14.11 -24.53 -9.98
C SER A 43 14.29 -23.27 -9.14
N GLY A 44 13.96 -23.30 -7.85
CA GLY A 44 13.99 -22.14 -6.94
C GLY A 44 12.86 -21.13 -7.17
N CYS A 45 12.28 -21.07 -8.38
CA CYS A 45 11.21 -20.15 -8.73
C CYS A 45 9.88 -20.86 -9.01
N VAL A 46 8.79 -20.23 -8.59
CA VAL A 46 7.41 -20.59 -8.96
C VAL A 46 6.98 -19.77 -10.17
N HIS A 47 6.02 -20.27 -10.95
CA HIS A 47 5.52 -19.55 -12.13
C HIS A 47 4.06 -19.12 -11.92
N PHE A 48 3.81 -17.83 -12.11
CA PHE A 48 2.46 -17.27 -12.20
C PHE A 48 2.07 -17.22 -13.68
N GLY A 49 0.88 -17.73 -14.00
CA GLY A 49 0.38 -17.70 -15.37
C GLY A 49 0.17 -16.28 -15.89
N ASN A 50 0.36 -16.08 -17.20
CA ASN A 50 0.06 -14.80 -17.84
C ASN A 50 -1.45 -14.51 -17.74
N SER A 51 -1.83 -13.28 -17.36
CA SER A 51 -3.22 -12.84 -17.55
C SER A 51 -3.55 -12.71 -19.02
N VAL A 52 -4.74 -13.18 -19.40
CA VAL A 52 -5.35 -12.85 -20.69
C VAL A 52 -5.63 -11.35 -20.70
N SER A 53 -5.05 -10.62 -21.65
CA SER A 53 -5.34 -9.21 -21.86
C SER A 53 -6.66 -9.05 -22.62
N ASN A 54 -7.75 -8.75 -21.92
CA ASN A 54 -8.93 -8.14 -22.52
C ASN A 54 -8.88 -6.61 -22.33
N ALA A 55 -9.67 -5.85 -23.09
CA ALA A 55 -9.67 -4.38 -23.05
C ALA A 55 -9.88 -3.79 -21.64
N ARG A 56 -10.63 -4.49 -20.76
CA ARG A 56 -10.89 -4.07 -19.37
C ARG A 56 -9.68 -4.32 -18.45
N SER A 57 -9.00 -5.45 -18.62
CA SER A 57 -7.75 -5.77 -17.89
C SER A 57 -6.56 -4.88 -18.31
N ALA A 58 -6.67 -4.18 -19.45
CA ALA A 58 -5.68 -3.18 -19.87
C ALA A 58 -5.64 -1.96 -18.94
N LEU A 59 -6.72 -1.70 -18.18
CA LEU A 59 -6.85 -0.63 -17.19
C LEU A 59 -6.12 -0.93 -15.87
N ILE A 60 -5.70 -2.19 -15.69
CA ILE A 60 -5.09 -2.77 -14.48
C ILE A 60 -3.91 -3.65 -14.93
N TYR A 61 -3.23 -3.22 -15.99
CA TYR A 61 -2.28 -4.02 -16.74
C TYR A 61 -0.93 -4.15 -16.02
N ASP A 62 -0.67 -5.32 -15.46
CA ASP A 62 0.52 -5.67 -14.68
C ASP A 62 1.82 -5.89 -15.51
N GLY A 63 1.88 -5.36 -16.74
CA GLY A 63 2.98 -5.67 -17.65
C GLY A 63 2.96 -7.13 -18.14
N LYS A 64 3.77 -7.43 -19.17
CA LYS A 64 4.24 -8.82 -19.36
C LYS A 64 5.28 -9.05 -18.28
N SER A 65 4.96 -9.77 -17.21
CA SER A 65 5.99 -10.27 -16.30
C SER A 65 7.01 -11.03 -17.16
N CYS A 66 8.20 -10.46 -17.33
CA CYS A 66 9.28 -11.11 -18.05
C CYS A 66 9.50 -12.48 -17.35
N SER A 67 9.14 -13.57 -18.02
CA SER A 67 9.18 -14.99 -17.59
C SER A 67 8.04 -15.55 -16.70
N GLY A 68 7.29 -14.74 -15.95
CA GLY A 68 6.30 -15.25 -14.99
C GLY A 68 6.91 -15.97 -13.77
N ALA A 69 8.24 -16.03 -13.66
CA ALA A 69 8.95 -16.60 -12.53
C ALA A 69 8.94 -15.66 -11.33
N ALA A 70 8.70 -16.21 -10.15
CA ALA A 70 8.72 -15.50 -8.89
C ALA A 70 9.48 -16.29 -7.83
N ASN A 71 10.22 -15.57 -7.00
CA ASN A 71 10.89 -16.10 -5.82
C ASN A 71 9.88 -16.12 -4.66
N VAL A 72 9.84 -17.23 -3.93
CA VAL A 72 9.00 -17.35 -2.72
C VAL A 72 9.80 -16.86 -1.52
N ASP A 73 9.23 -15.94 -0.76
CA ASP A 73 9.82 -15.44 0.47
C ASP A 73 9.26 -16.20 1.68
N LEU A 74 9.96 -17.25 2.12
CA LEU A 74 9.53 -18.07 3.24
C LEU A 74 9.60 -17.34 4.59
N SER A 75 10.29 -16.20 4.70
CA SER A 75 10.24 -15.40 5.95
C SER A 75 8.88 -14.74 6.16
N THR A 76 8.04 -14.71 5.11
CA THR A 76 6.65 -14.21 5.19
C THR A 76 5.64 -15.32 5.45
N LEU A 77 6.10 -16.58 5.54
CA LEU A 77 5.24 -17.74 5.71
C LEU A 77 4.42 -17.62 7.01
N ARG A 78 3.09 -17.70 6.86
CA ARG A 78 2.14 -17.64 7.97
C ARG A 78 0.94 -18.54 7.70
N GLU A 79 0.19 -18.88 8.74
CA GLU A 79 -1.10 -19.55 8.57
C GLU A 79 -2.16 -18.57 8.03
N LEU A 80 -3.11 -19.08 7.25
CA LEU A 80 -4.34 -18.37 6.85
C LEU A 80 -5.54 -19.00 7.58
N PRO A 81 -5.93 -18.48 8.76
CA PRO A 81 -7.00 -19.08 9.59
C PRO A 81 -8.36 -19.09 8.89
N TRP A 82 -8.66 -18.07 8.07
CA TRP A 82 -9.94 -17.95 7.35
C TRP A 82 -10.10 -18.91 6.17
N LEU A 83 -9.03 -19.58 5.73
CA LEU A 83 -9.10 -20.68 4.76
C LEU A 83 -9.02 -22.03 5.48
N SER A 84 -8.17 -22.13 6.50
CA SER A 84 -7.96 -23.37 7.25
C SER A 84 -9.21 -23.82 8.00
N SER A 85 -9.97 -22.87 8.55
CA SER A 85 -11.23 -23.14 9.27
C SER A 85 -12.33 -23.71 8.37
N GLN A 86 -12.25 -23.50 7.05
CA GLN A 86 -13.30 -23.90 6.11
C GLN A 86 -13.14 -25.32 5.59
N ASN A 87 -11.90 -25.70 5.27
CA ASN A 87 -11.64 -26.89 4.46
C ASN A 87 -11.07 -28.05 5.29
N GLY A 88 -10.83 -27.86 6.60
CA GLY A 88 -10.16 -28.84 7.46
C GLY A 88 -8.69 -29.09 7.07
N GLN A 89 -8.16 -28.32 6.11
CA GLN A 89 -6.77 -28.32 5.68
C GLN A 89 -6.01 -27.23 6.41
N ARG A 90 -4.74 -27.47 6.73
CA ARG A 90 -3.83 -26.43 7.22
C ARG A 90 -3.31 -25.64 6.02
N VAL A 91 -3.76 -24.39 5.89
CA VAL A 91 -3.41 -23.52 4.77
C VAL A 91 -2.41 -22.46 5.25
N GLY A 92 -1.21 -22.49 4.68
CA GLY A 92 -0.21 -21.45 4.84
C GLY A 92 -0.25 -20.43 3.71
N SER A 93 0.41 -19.29 3.86
CA SER A 93 0.65 -18.34 2.79
C SER A 93 2.04 -17.75 2.86
N ALA A 94 2.66 -17.59 1.69
CA ALA A 94 3.94 -16.90 1.53
C ALA A 94 3.83 -15.89 0.38
N LEU A 95 4.45 -14.73 0.57
CA LEU A 95 4.55 -13.70 -0.43
C LEU A 95 5.65 -14.04 -1.43
N CYS A 96 5.45 -13.57 -2.66
CA CYS A 96 6.32 -13.81 -3.79
C CYS A 96 6.82 -12.50 -4.38
N GLN A 97 7.97 -12.57 -5.03
CA GLN A 97 8.59 -11.43 -5.72
C GLN A 97 8.89 -11.81 -7.15
N ILE A 98 8.59 -10.92 -8.10
CA ILE A 98 8.95 -11.13 -9.51
C ILE A 98 10.46 -11.28 -9.59
N ALA A 99 10.91 -12.41 -10.13
CA ALA A 99 12.33 -12.67 -10.29
C ALA A 99 12.89 -11.80 -11.42
N SER A 100 14.02 -11.15 -11.16
CA SER A 100 14.80 -10.49 -12.21
C SER A 100 15.25 -11.53 -13.25
N PRO A 101 15.34 -11.18 -14.53
CA PRO A 101 15.88 -12.09 -15.54
C PRO A 101 17.26 -12.58 -15.13
N ALA A 102 17.55 -13.89 -15.27
CA ALA A 102 18.82 -14.48 -14.83
C ALA A 102 20.07 -13.79 -15.44
N HIS A 103 19.93 -13.23 -16.64
CA HIS A 103 20.99 -12.50 -17.33
C HIS A 103 21.08 -11.00 -16.96
N GLN A 104 20.14 -10.50 -16.16
CA GLN A 104 20.04 -9.10 -15.71
C GLN A 104 19.54 -9.02 -14.25
N PRO A 105 20.28 -9.56 -13.27
CA PRO A 105 19.84 -9.63 -11.88
C PRO A 105 19.71 -8.26 -11.19
N SER A 106 20.29 -7.20 -11.76
CA SER A 106 20.22 -5.83 -11.24
C SER A 106 18.90 -5.11 -11.58
N VAL A 107 18.09 -5.63 -12.51
CA VAL A 107 16.84 -4.99 -12.92
C VAL A 107 15.80 -5.21 -11.82
N VAL A 108 15.23 -4.12 -11.31
CA VAL A 108 14.14 -4.16 -10.34
C VAL A 108 12.83 -4.34 -11.10
N CYS A 109 12.31 -5.56 -11.10
CA CYS A 109 11.06 -5.91 -11.81
C CYS A 109 9.83 -6.02 -10.89
N SER A 110 10.00 -5.86 -9.57
CA SER A 110 8.94 -6.06 -8.58
C SER A 110 8.76 -4.83 -7.70
N PRO A 111 7.52 -4.38 -7.46
CA PRO A 111 7.22 -3.35 -6.46
C PRO A 111 7.82 -3.66 -5.08
N ARG A 112 7.65 -4.90 -4.59
CA ARG A 112 8.21 -5.33 -3.30
C ARG A 112 9.74 -5.27 -3.30
N ALA A 113 10.39 -5.63 -4.41
CA ALA A 113 11.85 -5.51 -4.53
C ALA A 113 12.32 -4.05 -4.55
N ALA A 114 11.57 -3.13 -5.17
CA ALA A 114 11.86 -1.70 -5.14
C ALA A 114 11.79 -1.15 -3.71
N ALA A 115 10.79 -1.56 -2.92
CA ALA A 115 10.67 -1.20 -1.51
C ALA A 115 11.84 -1.73 -0.68
N LEU A 116 12.16 -3.03 -0.81
CA LEU A 116 13.31 -3.63 -0.11
C LEU A 116 14.63 -2.96 -0.46
N LYS A 117 14.83 -2.54 -1.72
CA LYS A 117 16.01 -1.79 -2.15
C LYS A 117 16.14 -0.48 -1.38
N GLN A 118 15.06 0.28 -1.19
CA GLN A 118 15.12 1.54 -0.43
C GLN A 118 15.29 1.31 1.08
N VAL A 119 14.62 0.29 1.63
CA VAL A 119 14.82 -0.11 3.04
C VAL A 119 16.29 -0.47 3.29
N LYS A 120 16.90 -1.22 2.36
CA LYS A 120 18.31 -1.58 2.42
C LYS A 120 19.22 -0.34 2.34
N ARG A 121 18.99 0.57 1.39
CA ARG A 121 19.73 1.84 1.27
C ARG A 121 19.65 2.67 2.55
N LEU A 122 18.47 2.84 3.12
CA LEU A 122 18.27 3.57 4.39
C LEU A 122 19.15 2.99 5.52
N LYS A 123 19.24 1.66 5.59
CA LYS A 123 20.06 1.00 6.61
C LYS A 123 21.56 1.09 6.32
N GLU A 124 21.97 0.85 5.08
CA GLU A 124 23.40 0.78 4.71
C GLU A 124 24.04 2.15 4.61
N ASP A 125 23.35 3.13 4.01
CA ASP A 125 23.92 4.45 3.71
C ASP A 125 23.76 5.42 4.89
N PHE A 126 22.71 5.25 5.71
CA PHE A 126 22.37 6.17 6.80
C PHE A 126 22.35 5.52 8.19
N GLY A 127 22.44 4.19 8.30
CA GLY A 127 22.34 3.50 9.59
C GLY A 127 20.94 3.58 10.22
N LEU A 128 19.91 3.83 9.39
CA LEU A 128 18.53 4.05 9.84
C LEU A 128 17.61 2.88 9.49
N ILE A 129 16.58 2.70 10.30
CA ILE A 129 15.54 1.69 10.16
C ILE A 129 14.21 2.42 10.08
N VAL A 130 13.38 2.09 9.08
CA VAL A 130 12.02 2.62 9.00
C VAL A 130 11.07 1.75 9.81
N MET A 131 10.29 2.37 10.68
CA MET A 131 9.12 1.78 11.32
C MET A 131 7.87 2.45 10.75
N SER A 132 6.94 1.67 10.20
CA SER A 132 5.78 2.23 9.51
C SER A 132 4.49 1.44 9.70
N ALA A 133 3.35 2.11 9.56
CA ALA A 133 2.03 1.51 9.52
C ALA A 133 1.14 2.31 8.56
N PHE A 134 0.18 1.63 7.95
CA PHE A 134 -0.88 2.26 7.16
C PHE A 134 -2.15 2.35 8.02
N GLU A 135 -2.80 3.52 8.01
CA GLU A 135 -4.20 3.67 8.45
C GLU A 135 -5.08 3.26 7.27
N ALA A 136 -5.72 2.10 7.34
CA ALA A 136 -6.31 1.46 6.17
C ALA A 136 -7.83 1.65 6.12
N GLU A 137 -8.27 2.64 5.34
CA GLU A 137 -9.69 2.88 5.09
C GLU A 137 -10.25 2.00 3.94
N PHE A 138 -11.47 1.50 4.12
CA PHE A 138 -12.20 0.72 3.12
C PHE A 138 -13.71 0.86 3.32
N MET A 139 -14.48 0.40 2.33
CA MET A 139 -15.95 0.37 2.45
C MET A 139 -16.49 -1.04 2.27
N ILE A 140 -17.56 -1.33 3.02
CA ILE A 140 -18.28 -2.60 2.97
C ILE A 140 -19.65 -2.39 2.31
N PHE A 141 -20.02 -3.31 1.45
CA PHE A 141 -21.29 -3.35 0.75
C PHE A 141 -21.95 -4.72 0.95
N GLU A 142 -23.24 -4.80 0.67
CA GLU A 142 -23.91 -6.07 0.42
C GLU A 142 -23.28 -6.78 -0.79
N LYS A 143 -23.57 -8.06 -0.99
CA LYS A 143 -23.02 -8.87 -2.10
C LYS A 143 -23.26 -8.30 -3.48
N ASP A 144 -24.30 -7.48 -3.64
CA ASP A 144 -24.60 -6.78 -4.90
C ASP A 144 -23.51 -5.77 -5.29
N GLY A 145 -22.62 -5.42 -4.35
CA GLY A 145 -21.56 -4.44 -4.49
C GLY A 145 -22.07 -3.00 -4.59
N ILE A 146 -23.37 -2.75 -4.53
CA ILE A 146 -24.03 -1.46 -4.76
C ILE A 146 -24.57 -0.88 -3.45
N THR A 147 -25.18 -1.72 -2.61
CA THR A 147 -25.85 -1.29 -1.39
C THR A 147 -24.83 -1.20 -0.24
N PRO A 148 -24.58 -0.02 0.35
CA PRO A 148 -23.65 0.12 1.48
C PRO A 148 -24.13 -0.68 2.69
N PHE A 149 -23.19 -1.33 3.39
CA PHE A 149 -23.49 -2.22 4.53
C PHE A 149 -24.32 -1.56 5.65
N ASN A 150 -24.10 -0.27 5.90
CA ASN A 150 -24.92 0.51 6.81
C ASN A 150 -24.98 1.95 6.31
N ASN A 151 -26.19 2.52 6.21
CA ASN A 151 -26.43 3.81 5.56
C ASN A 151 -26.79 4.92 6.55
N VAL A 152 -26.15 4.93 7.71
CA VAL A 152 -26.25 6.07 8.63
C VAL A 152 -25.42 7.21 8.04
N LEU A 153 -26.11 8.24 7.57
CA LEU A 153 -25.51 9.37 6.87
C LEU A 153 -25.15 10.54 7.80
N ILE A 154 -25.70 10.58 9.02
CA ILE A 154 -25.54 11.72 9.94
C ILE A 154 -24.51 11.35 11.00
N GLU A 155 -23.35 12.01 10.97
CA GLU A 155 -22.25 11.80 11.93
C GLU A 155 -21.85 10.31 12.07
N PRO A 156 -21.40 9.66 10.99
CA PRO A 156 -21.08 8.23 11.01
C PRO A 156 -19.78 7.87 11.76
N TYR A 157 -18.90 8.85 11.96
CA TYR A 157 -17.58 8.67 12.56
C TYR A 157 -17.70 8.22 14.03
N GLY A 158 -17.18 7.04 14.34
CA GLY A 158 -17.19 6.47 15.69
C GLY A 158 -18.59 6.17 16.28
N ARG A 159 -19.64 6.11 15.45
CA ARG A 159 -21.02 5.91 15.92
C ARG A 159 -21.31 4.43 16.21
N ALA A 160 -21.92 4.13 17.36
CA ALA A 160 -22.10 2.75 17.82
C ALA A 160 -23.10 1.92 16.98
N ASP A 161 -24.18 2.53 16.51
CA ASP A 161 -25.20 1.94 15.63
C ASP A 161 -24.69 1.69 14.19
N ASN A 162 -23.61 2.34 13.78
CA ASN A 162 -22.98 2.09 12.46
C ASN A 162 -22.36 0.70 12.36
N MET A 163 -22.04 0.09 13.50
CA MET A 163 -21.54 -1.29 13.56
C MET A 163 -22.64 -2.33 13.84
N SER A 164 -23.85 -1.87 14.20
CA SER A 164 -24.91 -2.74 14.72
C SER A 164 -25.46 -3.75 13.70
N GLY A 165 -25.55 -5.00 14.14
CA GLY A 165 -26.22 -6.09 13.41
C GLY A 165 -25.27 -7.04 12.66
N ARG A 166 -23.97 -6.73 12.60
CA ARG A 166 -22.92 -7.63 12.08
C ARG A 166 -21.59 -7.53 12.84
N GLU A 167 -21.56 -6.99 14.06
CA GLU A 167 -20.32 -6.89 14.85
C GLU A 167 -19.60 -8.23 14.96
N ALA A 168 -20.35 -9.33 15.09
CA ALA A 168 -19.78 -10.68 15.14
C ALA A 168 -18.94 -11.03 13.89
N ILE A 169 -19.34 -10.57 12.70
CA ILE A 169 -18.62 -10.83 11.44
C ILE A 169 -17.36 -9.98 11.37
N LEU A 170 -17.45 -8.69 11.73
CA LEU A 170 -16.32 -7.76 11.70
C LEU A 170 -15.28 -8.12 12.76
N LEU A 171 -15.71 -8.37 14.00
CA LEU A 171 -14.84 -8.84 15.09
C LEU A 171 -14.29 -10.23 14.81
N GLY A 172 -15.08 -11.12 14.20
CA GLY A 172 -14.61 -12.43 13.74
C GLY A 172 -13.51 -12.31 12.70
N THR A 173 -13.65 -11.38 11.75
CA THR A 173 -12.63 -11.08 10.73
C THR A 173 -11.36 -10.51 11.38
N CYS A 174 -11.50 -9.59 12.33
CA CYS A 174 -10.37 -9.06 13.11
C CYS A 174 -9.64 -10.17 13.87
N SER A 175 -10.37 -11.09 14.51
CA SER A 175 -9.79 -12.24 15.19
C SER A 175 -9.03 -13.18 14.24
N MET A 176 -9.52 -13.37 13.02
CA MET A 176 -8.80 -14.17 12.01
C MET A 176 -7.52 -13.49 11.53
N MET A 177 -7.50 -12.15 11.40
CA MET A 177 -6.29 -11.38 11.08
C MET A 177 -5.26 -11.45 12.21
N ASP A 178 -5.69 -11.30 13.47
CA ASP A 178 -4.83 -11.43 14.65
C ASP A 178 -4.20 -12.84 14.75
N LYS A 179 -5.01 -13.89 14.53
CA LYS A 179 -4.50 -15.28 14.44
C LYS A 179 -3.53 -15.52 13.28
N ALA A 180 -3.63 -14.75 12.20
CA ALA A 180 -2.68 -14.76 11.09
C ALA A 180 -1.42 -13.92 11.37
N GLY A 181 -1.30 -13.35 12.57
CA GLY A 181 -0.15 -12.56 13.01
C GLY A 181 -0.14 -11.13 12.50
N LEU A 182 -1.27 -10.56 12.06
CA LEU A 182 -1.34 -9.14 11.72
C LEU A 182 -1.42 -8.32 13.02
N PRO A 183 -0.61 -7.26 13.19
CA PRO A 183 -0.54 -6.52 14.44
C PRO A 183 -1.66 -5.46 14.54
N LEU A 184 -2.91 -5.90 14.50
CA LEU A 184 -4.08 -5.04 14.53
C LEU A 184 -4.17 -4.27 15.87
N GLU A 185 -4.38 -2.96 15.81
CA GLU A 185 -4.53 -2.08 16.97
C GLU A 185 -5.97 -1.65 17.18
N SER A 186 -6.62 -1.16 16.13
CA SER A 186 -7.99 -0.67 16.21
C SER A 186 -8.78 -0.95 14.94
N PHE A 187 -10.10 -0.96 15.12
CA PHE A 187 -11.10 -1.01 14.08
C PHE A 187 -12.20 -0.01 14.43
N MET A 188 -12.56 0.87 13.50
CA MET A 188 -13.62 1.86 13.72
C MET A 188 -14.38 2.22 12.45
N THR A 189 -15.53 2.86 12.62
CA THR A 189 -16.29 3.47 11.52
C THR A 189 -15.76 4.86 11.21
N GLU A 190 -15.73 5.19 9.93
CA GLU A 190 -15.17 6.43 9.41
C GLU A 190 -16.25 7.45 8.97
N PHE A 191 -15.83 8.55 8.35
CA PHE A 191 -16.68 9.68 8.00
C PHE A 191 -17.70 9.43 6.87
N ALA A 192 -17.58 8.37 6.07
CA ALA A 192 -18.61 8.00 5.09
C ALA A 192 -19.46 6.80 5.53
N ALA A 193 -20.64 6.66 4.92
CA ALA A 193 -21.50 5.50 5.11
C ALA A 193 -20.76 4.21 4.73
N ALA A 194 -20.88 3.20 5.58
CA ALA A 194 -20.22 1.91 5.45
C ALA A 194 -18.68 1.97 5.31
N GLN A 195 -18.07 3.08 5.69
CA GLN A 195 -16.62 3.25 5.71
C GLN A 195 -16.06 2.82 7.06
N PHE A 196 -14.94 2.11 7.00
CA PHE A 196 -14.24 1.60 8.16
C PHE A 196 -12.75 1.86 8.02
N GLU A 197 -12.06 1.95 9.14
CA GLU A 197 -10.61 2.02 9.24
C GLU A 197 -10.09 0.87 10.10
N LEU A 198 -9.01 0.23 9.65
CA LEU A 198 -8.17 -0.64 10.46
C LEU A 198 -6.80 0.04 10.65
N THR A 199 -6.31 0.08 11.89
CA THR A 199 -4.95 0.54 12.19
C THR A 199 -4.09 -0.60 12.70
N PHE A 200 -2.79 -0.49 12.49
CA PHE A 200 -1.81 -1.52 12.81
C PHE A 200 -0.65 -0.91 13.61
N ARG A 201 -0.01 -1.73 14.46
CA ARG A 201 1.27 -1.31 15.08
C ARG A 201 2.31 -1.05 14.00
N PRO A 202 3.21 -0.08 14.20
CA PRO A 202 4.35 0.12 13.30
C PRO A 202 5.21 -1.14 13.18
N GLU A 203 5.54 -1.50 11.96
CA GLU A 203 6.39 -2.65 11.61
C GLU A 203 7.64 -2.17 10.87
N GLU A 204 8.72 -2.96 10.96
CA GLU A 204 10.00 -2.64 10.33
C GLU A 204 9.94 -2.84 8.81
N GLY A 205 10.56 -1.91 8.06
CA GLY A 205 10.87 -2.08 6.65
C GLY A 205 9.62 -2.17 5.77
N VAL A 206 9.54 -3.24 4.95
CA VAL A 206 8.45 -3.46 4.00
C VAL A 206 7.23 -4.15 4.62
N THR A 207 7.34 -4.60 5.87
CA THR A 207 6.36 -5.47 6.51
C THR A 207 4.97 -4.82 6.61
N SER A 208 4.90 -3.49 6.77
CA SER A 208 3.62 -2.77 6.76
C SER A 208 2.87 -2.90 5.43
N ALA A 209 3.57 -2.95 4.29
CA ALA A 209 2.98 -3.19 2.98
C ALA A 209 2.56 -4.65 2.78
N ASP A 210 3.34 -5.60 3.33
CA ASP A 210 2.97 -7.02 3.42
C ASP A 210 1.66 -7.18 4.23
N THR A 211 1.55 -6.49 5.37
CA THR A 211 0.36 -6.47 6.25
C THR A 211 -0.88 -5.97 5.51
N ILE A 212 -0.79 -4.87 4.74
CA ILE A 212 -1.93 -4.40 3.94
C ILE A 212 -2.33 -5.39 2.85
N THR A 213 -1.35 -6.02 2.19
CA THR A 213 -1.61 -7.07 1.19
C THR A 213 -2.44 -8.22 1.78
N ILE A 214 -2.07 -8.65 2.98
CA ILE A 214 -2.73 -9.77 3.68
C ILE A 214 -4.06 -9.34 4.29
N MET A 215 -4.18 -8.12 4.80
CA MET A 215 -5.43 -7.56 5.29
C MET A 215 -6.49 -7.51 4.19
N LYS A 216 -6.12 -7.04 2.98
CA LYS A 216 -7.04 -7.02 1.83
C LYS A 216 -7.54 -8.43 1.50
N ASP A 217 -6.69 -9.44 1.63
CA ASP A 217 -7.07 -10.84 1.45
C ASP A 217 -8.04 -11.31 2.54
N ALA A 218 -7.71 -11.06 3.80
CA ALA A 218 -8.54 -11.44 4.93
C ALA A 218 -9.94 -10.83 4.83
N LEU A 219 -10.04 -9.52 4.56
CA LEU A 219 -11.32 -8.84 4.39
C LEU A 219 -12.14 -9.43 3.23
N ARG A 220 -11.53 -9.59 2.04
CA ARG A 220 -12.24 -10.16 0.87
C ARG A 220 -12.71 -11.59 1.15
N SER A 221 -11.87 -12.40 1.79
CA SER A 221 -12.17 -13.80 2.10
C SER A 221 -13.25 -13.92 3.16
N CYS A 222 -13.12 -13.25 4.30
CA CYS A 222 -14.07 -13.36 5.41
C CYS A 222 -15.42 -12.71 5.10
N LEU A 223 -15.44 -11.54 4.46
CA LEU A 223 -16.68 -10.82 4.17
C LEU A 223 -17.49 -11.49 3.06
N SER A 224 -16.84 -12.02 2.01
CA SER A 224 -17.55 -12.76 0.95
C SER A 224 -18.26 -14.02 1.45
N GLN A 225 -17.76 -14.64 2.52
CA GLN A 225 -18.41 -15.79 3.17
C GLN A 225 -19.70 -15.40 3.90
N ASN A 226 -19.90 -14.12 4.17
CA ASN A 226 -21.06 -13.57 4.85
C ASN A 226 -21.96 -12.76 3.90
N ASP A 227 -21.88 -13.04 2.59
CA ASP A 227 -22.62 -12.34 1.54
C ASP A 227 -22.38 -10.82 1.53
N MET A 228 -21.15 -10.40 1.82
CA MET A 228 -20.72 -9.00 1.79
C MET A 228 -19.59 -8.80 0.78
N ALA A 229 -19.50 -7.61 0.22
CA ALA A 229 -18.41 -7.17 -0.64
C ALA A 229 -17.60 -6.08 0.07
N VAL A 230 -16.29 -6.07 -0.15
CA VAL A 230 -15.39 -5.01 0.33
C VAL A 230 -14.70 -4.37 -0.87
N THR A 231 -14.51 -3.05 -0.81
CA THR A 231 -13.78 -2.30 -1.82
C THR A 231 -12.74 -1.39 -1.20
N PHE A 232 -11.59 -1.30 -1.87
CA PHE A 232 -10.50 -0.36 -1.59
C PHE A 232 -10.40 0.69 -2.71
N MET A 233 -11.49 0.89 -3.45
CA MET A 233 -11.64 1.99 -4.38
C MET A 233 -11.62 3.31 -3.60
N ALA A 234 -10.89 4.31 -4.12
CA ALA A 234 -10.69 5.58 -3.43
C ALA A 234 -12.01 6.32 -3.16
N CYS A 235 -12.85 6.47 -4.19
CA CYS A 235 -14.15 7.14 -4.13
C CYS A 235 -15.20 6.23 -4.76
N PRO A 236 -15.75 5.24 -4.03
CA PRO A 236 -16.74 4.32 -4.55
C PRO A 236 -18.17 4.91 -4.56
N LEU A 237 -18.41 6.01 -3.83
CA LEU A 237 -19.71 6.70 -3.75
C LEU A 237 -19.63 8.06 -4.47
N GLU A 238 -20.79 8.59 -4.90
CA GLU A 238 -20.84 9.93 -5.53
C GLU A 238 -20.58 11.05 -4.51
N GLU A 239 -21.16 10.90 -3.33
CA GLU A 239 -21.02 11.79 -2.18
C GLU A 239 -20.41 11.01 -1.00
N GLY A 240 -19.68 11.71 -0.14
CA GLY A 240 -19.04 11.14 1.05
C GLY A 240 -17.52 11.20 1.00
N HIS A 241 -16.90 10.66 2.06
CA HIS A 241 -15.45 10.63 2.21
C HIS A 241 -14.81 9.52 1.39
N ALA A 242 -13.58 9.77 0.97
CA ALA A 242 -12.78 8.85 0.17
C ALA A 242 -11.89 7.97 1.06
N ASN A 243 -11.68 6.72 0.65
CA ASN A 243 -10.77 5.78 1.29
C ASN A 243 -9.29 6.16 1.05
N GLY A 244 -8.60 6.57 2.10
CA GLY A 244 -7.15 6.80 2.16
C GLY A 244 -6.39 5.66 2.84
N PHE A 245 -5.11 5.51 2.51
CA PHE A 245 -4.15 4.67 3.22
C PHE A 245 -3.05 5.55 3.80
N HIS A 246 -3.33 6.35 4.83
CA HIS A 246 -2.31 7.25 5.37
C HIS A 246 -1.09 6.45 5.83
N PHE A 247 0.09 6.83 5.35
CA PHE A 247 1.33 6.16 5.67
C PHE A 247 2.00 6.89 6.83
N ASN A 248 1.93 6.28 8.01
CA ASN A 248 2.61 6.76 9.20
C ASN A 248 4.00 6.10 9.27
N HIS A 249 5.06 6.89 9.35
CA HIS A 249 6.42 6.36 9.44
C HIS A 249 7.34 7.19 10.33
N SER A 250 8.34 6.51 10.88
CA SER A 250 9.41 7.06 11.70
C SER A 250 10.73 6.39 11.35
N LEU A 251 11.84 7.07 11.65
CA LEU A 251 13.18 6.57 11.40
C LEU A 251 13.90 6.33 12.72
N TRP A 252 14.58 5.20 12.83
CA TRP A 252 15.21 4.75 14.06
C TRP A 252 16.65 4.35 13.82
N THR A 253 17.53 4.65 14.76
CA THR A 253 18.89 4.12 14.77
C THR A 253 18.88 2.67 15.24
N SER A 254 19.96 1.92 14.98
CA SER A 254 20.08 0.51 15.38
C SER A 254 20.06 0.29 16.91
N ASP A 255 20.36 1.31 17.70
CA ASP A 255 20.28 1.31 19.17
C ASP A 255 18.90 1.75 19.70
N GLY A 256 17.92 1.96 18.82
CA GLY A 256 16.52 2.20 19.20
C GLY A 256 16.20 3.66 19.53
N GLN A 257 17.00 4.62 19.06
CA GLN A 257 16.67 6.05 19.18
C GLN A 257 15.86 6.50 17.97
N ASN A 258 14.82 7.31 18.21
CA ASN A 258 14.07 7.94 17.14
C ASN A 258 14.93 9.04 16.49
N ALA A 259 15.37 8.81 15.26
CA ALA A 259 16.25 9.71 14.53
C ALA A 259 15.56 11.01 14.08
N LEU A 260 14.22 11.08 14.15
CA LEU A 260 13.43 12.28 13.84
C LEU A 260 13.28 13.21 15.05
N LEU A 261 13.57 12.72 16.26
CA LEU A 261 13.40 13.44 17.51
C LEU A 261 14.67 14.23 17.86
N ASP A 262 14.48 15.49 18.24
CA ASP A 262 15.48 16.29 18.95
C ASP A 262 14.79 16.94 20.17
N SER A 263 15.17 16.57 21.39
CA SER A 263 14.51 17.07 22.60
C SER A 263 14.75 18.54 22.89
N ASP A 264 15.79 19.14 22.28
CA ASP A 264 16.18 20.54 22.51
C ASP A 264 15.55 21.49 21.47
N ASP A 265 15.04 20.95 20.36
CA ASP A 265 14.30 21.71 19.35
C ASP A 265 12.88 22.06 19.85
N PRO A 266 12.38 23.30 19.65
CA PRO A 266 11.03 23.69 20.10
C PRO A 266 9.88 22.89 19.48
N LEU A 267 10.09 22.27 18.31
CA LEU A 267 9.14 21.38 17.64
C LEU A 267 9.48 19.90 17.83
N PHE A 268 10.48 19.61 18.66
CA PHE A 268 11.06 18.31 18.88
C PHE A 268 11.66 17.63 17.63
N MET A 269 11.97 18.39 16.58
CA MET A 269 12.40 17.82 15.29
C MET A 269 13.89 17.97 15.05
N SER A 270 14.54 16.86 14.75
CA SER A 270 15.95 16.83 14.35
C SER A 270 16.18 17.36 12.92
N ASP A 271 17.46 17.61 12.58
CA ASP A 271 17.86 17.91 11.20
C ASP A 271 17.53 16.76 10.24
N THR A 272 17.61 15.51 10.70
CA THR A 272 17.16 14.34 9.92
C THR A 272 15.70 14.46 9.56
N ALA A 273 14.82 14.84 10.51
CA ALA A 273 13.41 15.05 10.23
C ALA A 273 13.19 16.17 9.20
N ARG A 274 13.91 17.29 9.34
CA ARG A 274 13.80 18.44 8.43
C ARG A 274 14.21 18.06 7.00
N HIS A 275 15.35 17.42 6.82
CA HIS A 275 15.83 16.98 5.52
C HIS A 275 14.93 15.91 4.89
N TRP A 276 14.45 14.96 5.69
CA TRP A 276 13.49 13.96 5.24
C TRP A 276 12.19 14.59 4.72
N ILE A 277 11.60 15.50 5.51
CA ILE A 277 10.39 16.24 5.14
C ILE A 277 10.63 17.06 3.85
N ALA A 278 11.79 17.70 3.73
CA ALA A 278 12.16 18.46 2.54
C ALA A 278 12.16 17.60 1.28
N GLY A 279 12.72 16.39 1.35
CA GLY A 279 12.68 15.41 0.25
C GLY A 279 11.27 15.01 -0.15
N LEU A 280 10.43 14.66 0.84
CA LEU A 280 9.02 14.33 0.59
C LEU A 280 8.24 15.46 -0.09
N ILE A 281 8.47 16.70 0.33
CA ILE A 281 7.82 17.88 -0.26
C ILE A 281 8.34 18.15 -1.67
N HIS A 282 9.65 18.07 -1.87
CA HIS A 282 10.29 18.30 -3.17
C HIS A 282 9.74 17.35 -4.24
N HIS A 283 9.60 16.07 -3.90
CA HIS A 283 9.14 15.02 -4.81
C HIS A 283 7.61 14.85 -4.84
N ALA A 284 6.84 15.62 -4.06
CA ALA A 284 5.39 15.42 -3.92
C ALA A 284 4.60 15.37 -5.25
N PRO A 285 4.91 16.20 -6.28
CA PRO A 285 4.25 16.09 -7.58
C PRO A 285 4.42 14.72 -8.24
N ALA A 286 5.65 14.18 -8.25
CA ALA A 286 5.96 12.87 -8.82
C ALA A 286 5.41 11.72 -7.96
N LEU A 287 5.52 11.84 -6.62
CA LEU A 287 4.95 10.88 -5.67
C LEU A 287 3.44 10.70 -5.90
N THR A 288 2.74 11.77 -6.28
CA THR A 288 1.28 11.73 -6.51
C THR A 288 0.88 10.65 -7.52
N ALA A 289 1.66 10.42 -8.57
CA ALA A 289 1.33 9.37 -9.54
C ALA A 289 1.33 7.97 -8.92
N LEU A 290 2.28 7.68 -8.04
CA LEU A 290 2.44 6.36 -7.42
C LEU A 290 1.47 6.16 -6.25
N LEU A 291 1.28 7.22 -5.44
CA LEU A 291 0.43 7.22 -4.25
C LEU A 291 -1.08 7.33 -4.59
N CYS A 292 -1.42 7.81 -5.78
CA CYS A 292 -2.79 7.96 -6.29
C CYS A 292 -2.91 7.44 -7.74
N PRO A 293 -2.75 6.13 -7.98
CA PRO A 293 -2.46 5.60 -9.32
C PRO A 293 -3.67 5.48 -10.25
N THR A 294 -4.89 5.70 -9.76
CA THR A 294 -6.12 5.57 -10.54
C THR A 294 -6.80 6.91 -10.73
N ILE A 295 -7.57 7.08 -11.81
CA ILE A 295 -8.37 8.30 -12.02
C ILE A 295 -9.35 8.56 -10.87
N ASN A 296 -9.85 7.49 -10.25
CA ASN A 296 -10.76 7.58 -9.14
C ASN A 296 -10.09 8.23 -7.92
N CYS A 297 -8.77 8.10 -7.77
CA CYS A 297 -8.01 8.85 -6.76
C CYS A 297 -8.09 10.37 -6.98
N TYR A 298 -8.18 10.85 -8.22
CA TYR A 298 -8.22 12.29 -8.50
C TYR A 298 -9.58 12.91 -8.17
N ARG A 299 -10.63 12.10 -7.98
CA ARG A 299 -11.87 12.56 -7.34
C ARG A 299 -11.62 12.94 -5.88
N ARG A 300 -10.85 12.11 -5.15
CA ARG A 300 -10.39 12.43 -3.79
C ARG A 300 -9.49 13.66 -3.76
N LEU A 301 -8.58 13.80 -4.73
CA LEU A 301 -7.71 14.98 -4.81
C LEU A 301 -8.48 16.25 -5.19
N ALA A 302 -9.59 16.15 -5.91
CA ALA A 302 -10.44 17.30 -6.23
C ALA A 302 -11.23 17.83 -5.02
N ASP A 303 -11.36 17.03 -3.95
CA ASP A 303 -12.02 17.43 -2.71
C ASP A 303 -11.28 18.59 -2.02
N GLU A 304 -12.03 19.55 -1.49
CA GLU A 304 -11.48 20.70 -0.75
C GLU A 304 -10.77 20.30 0.54
N MET A 305 -11.12 19.14 1.10
CA MET A 305 -10.50 18.56 2.28
C MET A 305 -9.12 17.97 2.00
N CYS A 306 -8.76 17.72 0.73
CA CYS A 306 -7.44 17.25 0.33
C CYS A 306 -6.47 18.43 0.12
N PRO A 307 -5.25 18.39 0.69
CA PRO A 307 -4.27 19.47 0.53
C PRO A 307 -4.01 19.79 -0.94
N LYS A 308 -4.01 21.10 -1.27
CA LYS A 308 -3.66 21.62 -2.62
C LYS A 308 -2.15 21.77 -2.80
N LEU A 309 -1.44 22.01 -1.71
CA LEU A 309 0.01 22.23 -1.67
C LEU A 309 0.66 21.12 -0.84
N ALA A 310 1.86 20.71 -1.23
CA ALA A 310 2.71 19.78 -0.52
C ALA A 310 3.32 20.42 0.74
N THR A 311 2.47 20.88 1.66
CA THR A 311 2.89 21.51 2.92
C THR A 311 3.01 20.51 4.05
N TRP A 312 3.79 20.84 5.06
CA TRP A 312 3.81 20.14 6.34
C TRP A 312 3.31 21.01 7.50
N GLY A 313 2.90 20.38 8.58
CA GLY A 313 2.53 21.06 9.82
C GLY A 313 2.40 20.12 11.01
N VAL A 314 2.76 20.62 12.20
CA VAL A 314 2.62 19.87 13.46
C VAL A 314 1.15 19.73 13.81
N GLU A 315 0.67 18.50 14.00
CA GLU A 315 -0.72 18.16 14.30
C GLU A 315 -1.77 18.72 13.32
N ASN A 316 -1.35 19.18 12.14
CA ASN A 316 -2.22 19.77 11.15
C ASN A 316 -2.78 18.72 10.17
N ARG A 317 -4.02 18.29 10.40
CA ARG A 317 -4.74 17.33 9.54
C ARG A 317 -5.06 17.84 8.13
N ARG A 318 -4.83 19.13 7.84
CA ARG A 318 -5.02 19.73 6.50
C ARG A 318 -3.73 19.81 5.70
N SER A 319 -2.59 19.49 6.30
CA SER A 319 -1.30 19.45 5.60
C SER A 319 -1.15 18.17 4.77
N TYR A 320 -0.28 18.21 3.76
CA TYR A 320 0.14 17.01 3.02
C TYR A 320 0.90 16.04 3.92
N LEU A 321 1.83 16.58 4.72
CA LEU A 321 2.50 15.86 5.80
C LEU A 321 2.03 16.40 7.15
N ARG A 322 1.38 15.55 7.94
CA ARG A 322 1.09 15.87 9.34
C ARG A 322 2.22 15.30 10.19
N ILE A 323 2.88 16.16 10.96
CA ILE A 323 3.95 15.71 11.86
C ILE A 323 3.34 15.56 13.25
N LYS A 324 3.50 14.37 13.83
CA LYS A 324 3.06 14.07 15.19
C LYS A 324 4.29 14.05 16.08
N THR A 325 4.35 14.98 17.02
CA THR A 325 5.55 15.27 17.82
C THR A 325 5.21 15.32 19.29
N ASP A 326 5.98 14.61 20.11
CA ASP A 326 6.04 14.83 21.55
C ASP A 326 7.49 14.67 22.06
N LYS A 327 7.70 14.81 23.38
CA LYS A 327 9.03 14.73 24.00
C LYS A 327 9.70 13.35 23.90
N LYS A 328 8.99 12.32 23.47
CA LYS A 328 9.42 10.93 23.42
C LYS A 328 9.44 10.36 22.01
N ASN A 329 8.68 10.94 21.09
CA ASN A 329 8.48 10.37 19.77
C ASN A 329 8.13 11.42 18.72
N VAL A 330 8.70 11.26 17.53
CA VAL A 330 8.32 12.01 16.33
C VAL A 330 8.04 11.04 15.19
N TYR A 331 6.91 11.21 14.53
CA TYR A 331 6.60 10.46 13.31
C TYR A 331 5.80 11.30 12.33
N ILE A 332 5.83 10.87 11.08
CA ILE A 332 5.28 11.60 9.94
C ILE A 332 4.09 10.80 9.43
N GLU A 333 2.93 11.44 9.33
CA GLU A 333 1.75 10.93 8.66
C GLU A 333 1.73 11.55 7.25
N ASN A 334 2.05 10.74 6.23
CA ASN A 334 1.83 11.11 4.84
C ASN A 334 0.38 10.77 4.46
N ARG A 335 -0.42 11.81 4.21
CA ARG A 335 -1.87 11.67 4.03
C ARG A 335 -2.26 11.39 2.57
N LEU A 336 -1.31 11.39 1.65
CA LEU A 336 -1.57 11.28 0.22
C LEU A 336 -1.93 9.87 -0.28
N PRO A 337 -1.31 8.77 0.19
CA PRO A 337 -1.58 7.46 -0.37
C PRO A 337 -3.07 7.11 -0.29
N SER A 338 -3.59 6.64 -1.42
CA SER A 338 -4.97 6.20 -1.56
C SER A 338 -5.09 4.71 -1.23
N SER A 339 -6.25 4.25 -0.78
CA SER A 339 -6.56 2.82 -0.66
C SER A 339 -6.35 2.00 -1.94
N ALA A 340 -6.37 2.67 -3.11
CA ALA A 340 -6.11 2.09 -4.41
C ALA A 340 -4.62 2.03 -4.79
N SER A 341 -3.72 2.55 -3.94
CA SER A 341 -2.28 2.52 -4.20
C SER A 341 -1.69 1.12 -4.09
N ASN A 342 -0.52 0.95 -4.68
CA ASN A 342 0.32 -0.21 -4.45
C ASN A 342 1.22 0.09 -3.25
N THR A 343 0.91 -0.47 -2.08
CA THR A 343 1.62 -0.15 -0.83
C THR A 343 3.12 -0.44 -0.88
N TYR A 344 3.59 -1.33 -1.74
CA TYR A 344 5.03 -1.50 -1.98
C TYR A 344 5.65 -0.33 -2.73
N LEU A 345 4.94 0.21 -3.73
CA LEU A 345 5.39 1.43 -4.42
C LEU A 345 5.28 2.65 -3.49
N ASP A 346 4.31 2.68 -2.58
CA ASP A 346 4.22 3.74 -1.57
C ASP A 346 5.47 3.75 -0.69
N VAL A 347 5.81 2.60 -0.11
CA VAL A 347 7.04 2.46 0.71
C VAL A 347 8.28 2.80 -0.12
N ALA A 348 8.40 2.26 -1.33
CA ALA A 348 9.55 2.52 -2.19
C ALA A 348 9.71 4.01 -2.53
N ALA A 349 8.64 4.67 -2.93
CA ALA A 349 8.67 6.06 -3.39
C ALA A 349 8.87 7.04 -2.23
N ILE A 350 8.18 6.83 -1.11
CA ILE A 350 8.30 7.67 0.08
C ILE A 350 9.72 7.56 0.66
N LEU A 351 10.29 6.34 0.75
CA LEU A 351 11.66 6.17 1.19
C LEU A 351 12.66 6.79 0.21
N ALA A 352 12.47 6.61 -1.10
CA ALA A 352 13.35 7.22 -2.11
C ALA A 352 13.38 8.75 -2.02
N ALA A 353 12.21 9.39 -1.90
CA ALA A 353 12.10 10.83 -1.74
C ALA A 353 12.72 11.33 -0.42
N GLY A 354 12.47 10.61 0.68
CA GLY A 354 13.07 10.95 1.98
C GLY A 354 14.59 10.81 2.00
N LEU A 355 15.11 9.73 1.41
CA LEU A 355 16.55 9.48 1.27
C LEU A 355 17.23 10.59 0.48
N ASP A 356 16.63 11.01 -0.65
CA ASP A 356 17.16 12.12 -1.43
C ASP A 356 17.26 13.42 -0.59
N GLY A 357 16.24 13.69 0.23
CA GLY A 357 16.25 14.80 1.17
C GLY A 357 17.46 14.77 2.12
N LEU A 358 17.81 13.58 2.64
CA LEU A 358 18.99 13.37 3.48
C LEU A 358 20.30 13.49 2.69
N GLU A 359 20.39 12.87 1.51
CA GLU A 359 21.58 12.85 0.66
C GLU A 359 21.98 14.26 0.22
N ARG A 360 21.01 15.04 -0.27
CA ARG A 360 21.22 16.41 -0.76
C ARG A 360 21.10 17.48 0.33
N LYS A 361 20.77 17.08 1.57
CA LYS A 361 20.51 17.98 2.70
C LYS A 361 19.53 19.10 2.33
N LEU A 362 18.41 18.72 1.71
CA LEU A 362 17.45 19.69 1.19
C LEU A 362 16.92 20.59 2.32
N PRO A 363 16.79 21.91 2.10
CA PRO A 363 16.29 22.82 3.13
C PRO A 363 14.80 22.58 3.35
N CYS A 364 14.41 22.33 4.60
CA CYS A 364 13.01 22.16 4.95
C CYS A 364 12.27 23.49 4.84
N PRO A 365 11.16 23.56 4.08
CA PRO A 365 10.36 24.78 4.00
C PRO A 365 9.71 25.10 5.35
N ALA A 366 9.24 26.33 5.52
CA ALA A 366 8.48 26.70 6.71
C ALA A 366 7.17 25.87 6.81
N GLN A 367 6.62 25.74 8.02
CA GLN A 367 5.31 25.12 8.20
C GLN A 367 4.26 25.86 7.37
N SER A 368 3.41 25.11 6.66
CA SER A 368 2.35 25.66 5.80
C SER A 368 2.84 26.69 4.77
N ASP A 369 4.09 26.57 4.29
CA ASP A 369 4.66 27.45 3.28
C ASP A 369 3.84 27.42 1.99
N THR A 370 3.25 28.56 1.63
CA THR A 370 2.38 28.71 0.46
C THR A 370 3.14 28.65 -0.87
N SER A 371 4.47 28.67 -0.84
CA SER A 371 5.35 28.45 -2.00
C SER A 371 5.68 26.97 -2.25
N SER A 372 5.19 26.06 -1.39
CA SER A 372 5.37 24.61 -1.57
C SER A 372 4.79 24.13 -2.92
N PRO A 373 5.31 23.03 -3.50
CA PRO A 373 4.80 22.49 -4.75
C PRO A 373 3.30 22.19 -4.71
N LEU A 374 2.63 22.34 -5.86
CA LEU A 374 1.24 21.92 -6.02
C LEU A 374 1.14 20.40 -6.09
N ILE A 375 0.10 19.85 -5.46
CA ILE A 375 -0.28 18.45 -5.67
C ILE A 375 -1.05 18.37 -6.99
N PRO A 376 -0.57 17.60 -8.00
CA PRO A 376 -1.26 17.43 -9.27
C PRO A 376 -2.73 17.03 -9.07
N ARG A 377 -3.62 17.65 -9.87
CA ARG A 377 -5.07 17.39 -9.78
C ARG A 377 -5.59 16.57 -10.96
N LYS A 378 -4.71 16.24 -11.91
CA LYS A 378 -5.01 15.34 -13.02
C LYS A 378 -3.95 14.25 -13.13
N PRO A 379 -4.32 13.02 -13.55
CA PRO A 379 -3.37 11.95 -13.77
C PRO A 379 -2.22 12.33 -14.69
N GLU A 380 -2.50 13.03 -15.78
CA GLU A 380 -1.51 13.43 -16.78
C GLU A 380 -0.43 14.32 -16.18
N GLU A 381 -0.80 15.24 -15.28
CA GLU A 381 0.11 16.15 -14.59
C GLU A 381 1.07 15.37 -13.69
N SER A 382 0.56 14.46 -12.85
CA SER A 382 1.40 13.64 -11.98
C SER A 382 2.26 12.62 -12.75
N LEU A 383 1.75 12.08 -13.86
CA LEU A 383 2.52 11.16 -14.69
C LEU A 383 3.67 11.88 -15.41
N SER A 384 3.47 13.13 -15.85
CA SER A 384 4.55 13.98 -16.37
C SER A 384 5.57 14.27 -15.26
N ALA A 385 5.09 14.65 -14.07
CA ALA A 385 5.98 14.91 -12.94
C ALA A 385 6.83 13.69 -12.57
N LEU A 386 6.26 12.47 -12.60
CA LEU A 386 7.01 11.23 -12.36
C LEU A 386 8.00 10.91 -13.49
N ASP A 387 7.64 11.20 -14.75
CA ASP A 387 8.52 10.99 -15.91
C ASP A 387 9.73 11.95 -15.87
N GLU A 388 9.54 13.16 -15.34
CA GLU A 388 10.56 14.20 -15.19
C GLU A 388 11.43 14.05 -13.92
N ASP A 389 11.03 13.20 -12.97
CA ASP A 389 11.74 12.98 -11.72
C ASP A 389 12.78 11.86 -11.84
N ASP A 390 13.96 12.22 -12.36
CA ASP A 390 15.07 11.28 -12.57
C ASP A 390 15.52 10.57 -11.29
N ILE A 391 15.41 11.24 -10.12
CA ILE A 391 15.80 10.67 -8.83
C ILE A 391 14.87 9.52 -8.45
N LEU A 392 13.56 9.75 -8.49
CA LEU A 392 12.58 8.70 -8.18
C LEU A 392 12.64 7.57 -9.22
N ARG A 393 12.78 7.90 -10.50
CA ARG A 393 12.93 6.91 -11.58
C ARG A 393 14.12 5.99 -11.36
N GLN A 394 15.28 6.54 -11.06
CA GLN A 394 16.49 5.76 -10.79
C GLN A 394 16.37 4.96 -9.48
N ALA A 395 15.82 5.57 -8.43
CA ALA A 395 15.71 4.94 -7.12
C ALA A 395 14.77 3.72 -7.17
N ILE A 396 13.56 3.89 -7.71
CA ILE A 396 12.53 2.85 -7.82
C ILE A 396 12.92 1.81 -8.88
N GLY A 397 13.45 2.27 -10.01
CA GLY A 397 13.86 1.46 -11.16
C GLY A 397 13.20 1.94 -12.44
N GLU A 398 14.03 2.32 -13.42
CA GLU A 398 13.61 2.91 -14.70
C GLU A 398 12.55 2.08 -15.42
N ASP A 399 12.78 0.78 -15.57
CA ASP A 399 11.84 -0.10 -16.26
C ASP A 399 10.51 -0.25 -15.50
N LEU A 400 10.55 -0.22 -14.17
CA LEU A 400 9.37 -0.33 -13.32
C LEU A 400 8.53 0.95 -13.42
N VAL A 401 9.16 2.12 -13.35
CA VAL A 401 8.48 3.41 -13.49
C VAL A 401 7.94 3.60 -14.92
N LYS A 402 8.73 3.26 -15.93
CA LYS A 402 8.24 3.28 -17.33
C LYS A 402 7.04 2.36 -17.52
N GLY A 403 7.10 1.13 -17.01
CA GLY A 403 5.99 0.19 -17.06
C GLY A 403 4.74 0.70 -16.33
N PHE A 404 4.93 1.33 -15.17
CA PHE A 404 3.86 2.00 -14.42
C PHE A 404 3.22 3.14 -15.22
N ILE A 405 4.02 4.04 -15.79
CA ILE A 405 3.53 5.17 -16.61
C ILE A 405 2.77 4.66 -17.83
N GLU A 406 3.30 3.64 -18.54
CA GLU A 406 2.62 3.03 -19.68
C GLU A 406 1.28 2.39 -19.29
N MET A 407 1.24 1.68 -18.15
CA MET A 407 0.01 1.10 -17.60
C MET A 407 -1.02 2.20 -17.30
N ALA A 408 -0.61 3.27 -16.59
CA ALA A 408 -1.50 4.37 -16.23
C ALA A 408 -2.02 5.12 -17.47
N LYS A 409 -1.15 5.42 -18.45
CA LYS A 409 -1.54 6.04 -19.72
C LYS A 409 -2.52 5.20 -20.52
N ARG A 410 -2.34 3.86 -20.56
CA ARG A 410 -3.33 2.94 -21.15
C ARG A 410 -4.67 3.03 -20.44
N GLY A 411 -4.62 3.04 -19.11
CA GLY A 411 -5.77 3.28 -18.22
C GLY A 411 -6.58 4.53 -18.61
N LEU A 412 -5.90 5.63 -18.92
CA LEU A 412 -6.51 6.89 -19.35
C LEU A 412 -7.05 6.81 -20.78
N SER A 413 -6.26 6.25 -21.72
CA SER A 413 -6.62 6.20 -23.15
C SER A 413 -7.81 5.29 -23.48
N ALA A 414 -8.09 4.28 -22.65
CA ALA A 414 -9.25 3.40 -22.82
C ALA A 414 -10.59 4.07 -22.45
N ARG A 415 -10.60 5.37 -22.14
CA ARG A 415 -11.77 6.17 -21.71
C ARG A 415 -12.19 7.25 -22.71
N VAL A 416 -11.68 7.22 -23.95
CA VAL A 416 -11.85 8.28 -24.97
C VAL A 416 -13.30 8.41 -25.49
N ASP A 417 -14.24 7.56 -25.06
CA ASP A 417 -15.66 7.64 -25.45
C ASP A 417 -16.54 8.52 -24.56
N GLY A 418 -15.97 9.23 -23.58
CA GLY A 418 -16.70 10.22 -22.75
C GLY A 418 -17.53 9.62 -21.62
N SER A 419 -17.31 8.35 -21.26
CA SER A 419 -18.07 7.61 -20.25
C SER A 419 -17.38 7.45 -18.89
N ASP A 420 -16.48 8.38 -18.48
CA ASP A 420 -15.79 8.34 -17.18
C ASP A 420 -16.69 8.73 -15.99
N THR A 421 -17.83 8.05 -15.92
CA THR A 421 -18.83 8.11 -14.86
C THR A 421 -18.35 7.28 -13.67
N LEU A 422 -18.87 7.56 -12.48
CA LEU A 422 -18.61 6.72 -11.31
C LEU A 422 -19.02 5.26 -11.58
N ALA A 423 -20.09 5.01 -12.33
CA ALA A 423 -20.53 3.67 -12.71
C ALA A 423 -19.46 2.90 -13.50
N PHE A 424 -18.83 3.55 -14.49
CA PHE A 424 -17.71 2.96 -15.23
C PHE A 424 -16.51 2.71 -14.31
N GLN A 425 -16.14 3.69 -13.48
CA GLN A 425 -15.03 3.54 -12.54
C GLN A 425 -15.27 2.40 -11.54
N ARG A 426 -16.52 2.19 -11.09
CA ARG A 426 -16.88 1.08 -10.20
C ARG A 426 -16.76 -0.27 -10.89
N ASP A 427 -17.17 -0.41 -12.16
CA ASP A 427 -16.96 -1.65 -12.94
C ASP A 427 -15.47 -2.03 -13.03
N VAL A 428 -14.58 -1.03 -13.07
CA VAL A 428 -13.13 -1.24 -13.20
C VAL A 428 -12.46 -1.47 -11.85
N TYR A 429 -12.69 -0.59 -10.88
CA TYR A 429 -11.87 -0.51 -9.68
C TYR A 429 -12.47 -1.25 -8.48
N PHE A 430 -13.79 -1.40 -8.39
CA PHE A 430 -14.45 -1.81 -7.14
C PHE A 430 -13.92 -3.13 -6.57
N HIS A 431 -13.71 -4.14 -7.43
CA HIS A 431 -13.18 -5.45 -7.03
C HIS A 431 -11.68 -5.61 -7.27
N ALA A 432 -11.06 -4.70 -8.02
CA ALA A 432 -9.72 -4.90 -8.50
C ALA A 432 -8.65 -4.31 -7.60
N VAL A 433 -8.89 -3.13 -7.01
CA VAL A 433 -7.94 -2.45 -6.10
C VAL A 433 -8.08 -2.90 -4.66
#